data_AF-A0A930TXB9-F1
#
_entry.id   AF-A0A930TXB9-F1
#
_cell.length_a   1.000
_cell.length_b   1.000
_cell.length_c   1.000
_cell.angle_alpha   90.00
_cell.angle_beta   90.00
_cell.angle_gamma   90.00
#
_symmetry.space_group_name_H-M   'P 1'
#
loop_
_entity.id
_entity.type
_entity.pdbx_description
1 polymer ?
#
loop_
_entity_poly.entity_id
_entity_poly.type
_entity_poly.pdbx_seq_one_letter_code
_entity_poly.pdbx_strand_id
1 'polypeptide(L)' 'MDFMSFDLSLEQKFEVQRIRQEVQDMDRDQALDLLLQVSKTLMIKDNVIRDLMKKADL' A
#
# COMPACT_ATOMS: atom_id res chain seq x y z
N MET A 1 -21.63 1.50 -6.53
CA MET A 1 -20.26 0.99 -6.40
C MET A 1 -20.16 0.38 -5.03
N ASP A 2 -19.68 -0.86 -4.92
CA ASP A 2 -19.42 -1.47 -3.62
C ASP A 2 -18.20 -0.79 -3.01
N PHE A 3 -18.40 0.01 -1.96
CA PHE A 3 -17.35 0.77 -1.29
C PHE A 3 -16.37 -0.13 -0.49
N MET A 4 -16.65 -1.43 -0.41
CA MET A 4 -15.79 -2.46 0.22
C MET A 4 -15.09 -3.36 -0.79
N SER A 5 -15.10 -3.01 -2.08
CA SER A 5 -14.29 -3.72 -3.08
C SER A 5 -12.80 -3.44 -2.81
N PHE A 6 -12.05 -4.51 -2.53
CA PHE A 6 -10.59 -4.49 -2.45
C PHE A 6 -9.93 -4.57 -3.83
N ASP A 7 -10.70 -4.38 -4.90
CA ASP A 7 -10.17 -4.36 -6.25
C ASP A 7 -9.46 -3.03 -6.53
N LEU A 8 -8.34 -3.12 -7.24
CA LEU A 8 -7.63 -1.93 -7.67
C LEU A 8 -8.39 -1.19 -8.78
N SER A 9 -8.49 0.14 -8.65
CA SER A 9 -8.91 1.01 -9.73
C SER A 9 -7.94 0.95 -10.92
N LEU A 10 -8.34 1.48 -12.08
CA LEU A 10 -7.47 1.53 -13.25
C LEU A 10 -6.20 2.33 -12.98
N GLU A 11 -6.34 3.48 -12.30
CA GLU A 11 -5.25 4.37 -11.91
C GLU A 11 -4.31 3.67 -10.92
N GLN A 12 -4.86 2.95 -9.94
CA GLN A 12 -4.05 2.18 -9.00
C GLN A 12 -3.29 1.05 -9.70
N LYS A 13 -3.90 0.39 -10.69
CA LYS A 13 -3.20 -0.61 -11.52
C LYS A 13 -2.07 0.01 -12.34
N PHE A 14 -2.28 1.24 -12.85
CA PHE A 14 -1.24 1.99 -13.55
C PHE A 14 -0.07 2.33 -12.60
N GLU A 15 -0.37 2.82 -11.40
CA GLU A 15 0.65 3.11 -10.39
C GLU A 15 1.47 1.87 -10.00
N VAL A 16 0.84 0.69 -9.90
CA VAL A 16 1.58 -0.57 -9.68
C VAL A 16 2.56 -0.86 -10.83
N GLN A 17 2.22 -0.57 -12.08
CA GLN A 17 3.16 -0.72 -13.20
C GLN A 17 4.31 0.30 -13.14
N ARG A 18 4.02 1.56 -12.78
CA ARG A 18 5.04 2.59 -12.62
C ARG A 18 6.04 2.21 -11.53
N ILE A 19 5.55 1.80 -10.35
CA ILE A 19 6.39 1.35 -9.22
C ILE A 19 7.24 0.14 -9.64
N ARG A 20 6.67 -0.81 -10.37
CA ARG A 20 7.42 -1.98 -10.86
C ARG A 20 8.61 -1.59 -11.73
N GLN A 21 8.46 -0.60 -12.59
CA GLN A 21 9.55 -0.09 -13.42
C GLN A 21 10.62 0.60 -12.57
N GLU A 22 10.20 1.44 -11.61
CA GLU A 22 11.12 2.15 -10.72
C GLU A 22 11.96 1.22 -9.85
N VAL A 23 11.38 0.13 -9.35
CA VAL A 23 12.10 -0.85 -8.52
C VAL A 23 13.13 -1.64 -9.31
N GLN A 24 13.00 -1.77 -10.64
CA GLN A 24 13.99 -2.48 -11.47
C GLN A 24 15.34 -1.78 -11.51
N ASP A 25 15.37 -0.47 -11.33
CA ASP A 25 16.58 0.36 -11.38
C ASP A 25 17.19 0.59 -9.98
N MET A 26 16.61 0.01 -8.92
CA MET A 26 17.11 0.17 -7.56
C MET A 26 18.29 -0.74 -7.26
N ASP A 27 19.29 -0.20 -6.55
CA ASP A 27 20.29 -1.03 -5.91
C ASP A 27 19.72 -1.76 -4.68
N ARG A 28 20.52 -2.69 -4.15
CA ARG A 28 20.10 -3.55 -3.03
C ARG A 28 19.76 -2.75 -1.77
N ASP A 29 20.53 -1.70 -1.45
CA ASP A 29 20.35 -0.97 -0.22
C ASP A 29 19.13 -0.05 -0.31
N GLN A 30 18.92 0.58 -1.47
CA GLN A 30 17.69 1.31 -1.81
C GLN A 30 16.45 0.43 -1.72
N ALA A 31 16.50 -0.78 -2.30
CA ALA A 31 15.38 -1.71 -2.26
C ALA A 31 15.04 -2.18 -0.84
N LEU A 32 16.06 -2.45 -0.01
CA LEU A 32 15.87 -2.84 1.39
C LEU A 32 15.31 -1.70 2.24
N ASP A 33 15.81 -0.48 2.06
CA ASP A 33 15.28 0.68 2.78
C ASP A 33 13.81 0.94 2.41
N LEU A 34 13.48 0.90 1.11
CA LEU A 34 12.10 1.03 0.64
C LEU A 34 11.21 -0.07 1.24
N LEU A 35 11.67 -1.32 1.28
CA LEU A 35 10.91 -2.43 1.86
C LEU A 35 10.59 -2.20 3.35
N LEU A 36 11.56 -1.69 4.11
CA LEU A 36 11.35 -1.37 5.53
C LEU A 36 10.33 -0.24 5.69
N GLN A 37 10.43 0.82 4.88
CA GLN A 37 9.50 1.94 4.90
C GLN A 37 8.06 1.51 4.55
N VAL A 38 7.90 0.70 3.49
CA VAL A 38 6.59 0.16 3.09
C VAL A 38 6.01 -0.74 4.17
N SER A 39 6.84 -1.63 4.76
CA SER A 39 6.40 -2.52 5.84
C SER A 39 5.90 -1.75 7.06
N LYS A 40 6.60 -0.69 7.47
CA LYS A 40 6.15 0.21 8.54
C LYS A 40 4.84 0.91 8.17
N THR A 41 4.72 1.37 6.92
CA THR A 41 3.52 2.05 6.43
C THR A 41 2.30 1.13 6.44
N LEU A 42 2.47 -0.15 6.11
CA LEU A 42 1.40 -1.16 6.21
C LEU A 42 0.90 -1.31 7.64
N MET A 43 1.81 -1.45 8.62
CA MET A 43 1.42 -1.54 10.04
C MET A 43 0.62 -0.31 10.52
N ILE A 44 1.02 0.88 10.07
CA ILE A 44 0.29 2.12 10.39
C ILE A 44 -1.10 2.10 9.75
N LYS A 45 -1.22 1.69 8.48
CA LYS A 45 -2.51 1.56 7.79
C LYS A 45 -3.42 0.55 8.49
N ASP A 46 -2.90 -0.57 8.97
CA ASP A 46 -3.65 -1.56 9.74
C ASP A 46 -4.23 -0.96 11.04
N ASN A 47 -3.44 -0.16 11.75
CA ASN A 47 -3.91 0.54 12.95
C ASN A 47 -5.02 1.54 12.61
N VAL A 48 -4.87 2.30 11.52
CA VAL A 48 -5.89 3.25 11.06
C VAL A 48 -7.18 2.53 10.68
N ILE A 49 -7.11 1.45 9.89
CA ILE A 49 -8.29 0.66 9.51
C ILE A 49 -8.97 0.11 10.76
N ARG A 50 -8.21 -0.48 11.69
CA ARG A 50 -8.74 -0.99 12.96
C ARG A 50 -9.48 0.08 13.75
N ASP A 51 -8.92 1.28 13.85
CA ASP A 51 -9.56 2.38 14.58
C ASP A 51 -10.78 2.95 13.85
N LEU A 52 -10.80 2.92 12.52
CA LEU A 52 -11.99 3.27 11.74
C LEU A 52 -13.11 2.23 11.91
N MET A 53 -12.78 0.94 11.91
CA MET A 53 -13.76 -0.14 12.15
C MET A 53 -14.40 -0.01 13.53
N LYS A 54 -13.59 0.18 14.59
CA LYS A 54 -14.09 0.43 15.95
C LYS A 54 -15.05 1.62 16.03
N LYS A 55 -14.79 2.69 15.27
CA LYS A 55 -15.64 3.89 15.23
C LYS A 55 -16.92 3.71 14.40
N ALA A 56 -16.90 2.77 13.46
CA ALA A 56 -18.02 2.46 12.59
C ALA A 56 -18.99 1.42 13.20
N ASP A 57 -18.77 1.00 14.45
CA ASP A 57 -19.48 -0.11 15.12
C ASP A 57 -19.47 -1.41 14.29
N LEU A 58 -18.40 -1.63 13.51
CA LEU A 58 -18.12 -2.84 12.73
C LEU A 58 -17.14 -3.77 13.46
#